data_AF-K1Z2E4-F1
#
_entry.id   AF-K1Z2E4-F1
#
_cell.length_a   1.000
_cell.length_b   1.000
_cell.length_c   1.000
_cell.angle_alpha   90.00
_cell.angle_beta   90.00
_cell.angle_gamma   90.00
#
_symmetry.space_group_name_H-M   'P 1'
#
loop_
_entity.id
_entity.type
_entity.pdbx_description
1 polymer ?
#
loop_
_entity_poly.entity_id
_entity_poly.type
_entity_poly.pdbx_seq_one_letter_code
_entity_poly.pdbx_strand_id
1 'polypeptide(L)'
;MKKVFPGDRSALEILKKTIVETWPASAVLLATLVYPVFFSELTFAVGMESVGKILLRFFRFLVILIAPIPLLPHVCGLMQGLLNRRNLRLIQIVEESYPVRIPWKIWLIRPFQGIGLAMLIATKLIALVQISTSSTTASSIVLPPAQFQWGRFLSATAVAVTTSLLLSFLWSLDDLGIRRHNRKTGEIRIIGKYLSALLPILFGFYGMFSLFESHERLLAIRYIAQMVLALYPPFLVLTVVHKFYTEKRELLILKRLKALPIVQIEAQELTIA
;
A
#
# COMPACT_ATOMS: atom_id res chain seq x y z
N MET A 1 25.23 12.85 -24.17
CA MET A 1 24.20 12.32 -23.25
C MET A 1 23.82 10.89 -23.65
N LYS A 2 24.32 9.86 -22.95
CA LYS A 2 23.87 8.48 -23.13
C LYS A 2 22.52 8.33 -22.43
N LYS A 3 21.44 8.31 -23.21
CA LYS A 3 20.13 7.82 -22.77
C LYS A 3 20.27 6.33 -22.46
N VAL A 4 20.56 5.97 -21.22
CA VAL A 4 20.31 4.62 -20.72
C VAL A 4 18.82 4.55 -20.40
N PHE A 5 18.01 4.47 -21.45
CA PHE A 5 16.67 3.92 -21.28
C PHE A 5 16.81 2.52 -20.68
N PRO A 6 15.89 2.06 -19.81
CA PRO A 6 15.83 0.65 -19.51
C PRO A 6 15.55 -0.07 -20.83
N GLY A 7 16.59 -0.67 -21.41
CA GLY A 7 16.46 -1.50 -22.60
C GLY A 7 15.42 -2.57 -22.35
N ASP A 8 14.81 -3.07 -23.44
CA ASP A 8 13.89 -4.21 -23.42
C ASP A 8 14.49 -5.35 -22.61
N ARG A 9 14.20 -5.36 -21.31
CA ARG A 9 14.57 -6.46 -20.43
C ARG A 9 13.70 -7.62 -20.86
N SER A 10 14.34 -8.73 -21.20
CA SER A 10 13.63 -9.94 -21.56
C SER A 10 12.59 -10.26 -20.48
N ALA A 11 11.42 -10.78 -20.86
CA ALA A 11 10.38 -11.14 -19.90
C ALA A 11 10.90 -12.06 -18.78
N LEU A 12 11.93 -12.86 -19.09
CA LEU A 12 12.66 -13.71 -18.16
C LEU A 12 13.40 -12.94 -17.06
N GLU A 13 14.05 -11.82 -17.38
CA GLU A 13 14.73 -10.98 -16.38
C GLU A 13 13.72 -10.31 -15.44
N ILE A 14 12.59 -9.86 -15.98
CA ILE A 14 11.49 -9.29 -15.20
C ILE A 14 10.93 -10.35 -14.25
N LEU A 15 10.68 -11.57 -14.76
CA LEU A 15 10.22 -12.68 -13.95
C LEU A 15 11.21 -13.04 -12.84
N LYS A 16 12.50 -13.20 -13.16
CA LYS A 16 13.55 -13.53 -12.19
C LYS A 16 13.65 -12.46 -11.10
N LYS A 17 13.65 -11.18 -11.47
CA LYS A 17 13.70 -10.07 -10.51
C LYS A 17 12.43 -10.03 -9.64
N THR A 18 11.26 -10.28 -10.24
CA THR A 18 9.99 -10.32 -9.50
C THR A 18 10.01 -11.43 -8.45
N ILE A 19 10.42 -12.65 -8.83
CA ILE A 19 10.52 -13.80 -7.92
C ILE A 19 11.42 -13.47 -6.73
N VAL A 20 12.62 -12.92 -6.98
CA VAL A 20 13.57 -12.54 -5.92
C VAL A 20 12.99 -11.45 -5.01
N GLU A 21 12.33 -10.44 -5.57
CA GLU A 21 11.73 -9.36 -4.76
C GLU A 21 10.51 -9.82 -3.96
N THR A 22 9.77 -10.83 -4.44
CA THR A 22 8.60 -11.42 -3.76
C THR A 22 8.92 -12.60 -2.84
N TRP A 23 10.17 -13.07 -2.77
CA TRP A 23 10.53 -14.24 -1.96
C TRP A 23 10.07 -14.13 -0.49
N PRO A 24 10.09 -12.96 0.19
CA PRO A 24 9.60 -12.87 1.56
C PRO A 24 8.08 -13.08 1.64
N ALA A 25 7.33 -12.74 0.59
CA ALA A 25 5.90 -13.01 0.51
C ALA A 25 5.66 -14.52 0.43
N SER A 26 6.45 -15.22 -0.40
CA SER A 26 6.41 -16.67 -0.50
C SER A 26 6.81 -17.34 0.83
N ALA A 27 7.83 -16.83 1.51
CA ALA A 27 8.27 -17.34 2.82
C ALA A 27 7.18 -17.16 3.89
N VAL A 28 6.56 -15.97 3.98
CA VAL A 28 5.46 -15.73 4.91
C VAL A 28 4.23 -16.54 4.51
N LEU A 29 3.90 -16.66 3.22
CA LEU A 29 2.79 -17.50 2.77
C LEU A 29 3.02 -18.98 3.13
N LEU A 30 4.23 -19.50 2.90
CA LEU A 30 4.63 -20.85 3.32
C LEU A 30 4.53 -21.01 4.84
N ALA A 31 5.01 -20.03 5.61
CA ALA A 31 4.83 -20.02 7.05
C ALA A 31 3.34 -20.07 7.41
N THR A 32 2.48 -19.27 6.77
CA THR A 32 1.02 -19.27 6.97
C THR A 32 0.34 -20.55 6.46
N LEU A 33 0.98 -21.36 5.62
CA LEU A 33 0.48 -22.68 5.19
C LEU A 33 0.92 -23.80 6.13
N VAL A 34 2.12 -23.70 6.70
CA VAL A 34 2.68 -24.64 7.66
C VAL A 34 2.07 -24.40 9.06
N TYR A 35 1.84 -23.16 9.44
CA TYR A 35 1.36 -22.76 10.76
C TYR A 35 -0.03 -23.34 11.15
N PRO A 36 -1.05 -23.41 10.27
CA PRO A 36 -2.32 -24.11 10.52
C PRO A 36 -2.17 -25.59 10.85
N VAL A 37 -1.13 -26.24 10.32
CA VAL A 37 -0.85 -27.66 10.56
C VAL A 37 -0.38 -27.88 12.01
N PHE A 38 0.22 -26.87 12.64
CA PHE A 38 0.77 -26.95 13.99
C PHE A 38 -0.03 -26.16 15.06
N PHE A 39 -0.80 -25.14 14.68
CA PHE A 39 -1.53 -24.25 15.59
C PHE A 39 -2.96 -23.97 15.11
N SER A 40 -3.89 -24.88 15.42
CA SER A 40 -5.31 -24.83 15.02
C SER A 40 -6.09 -23.62 15.59
N GLU A 41 -5.57 -22.96 16.62
CA GLU A 41 -6.23 -21.80 17.25
C GLU A 41 -6.05 -20.48 16.49
N LEU A 42 -5.05 -20.38 15.62
CA LEU A 42 -4.66 -19.10 15.01
C LEU A 42 -5.06 -18.96 13.55
N THR A 43 -5.40 -20.06 12.88
CA THR A 43 -5.91 -20.07 11.52
C THR A 43 -7.26 -20.75 11.55
N PHE A 44 -8.32 -20.05 11.16
CA PHE A 44 -9.73 -20.49 11.17
C PHE A 44 -10.04 -21.73 10.29
N ALA A 45 -9.10 -22.64 10.10
CA ALA A 45 -9.19 -23.81 9.24
C ALA A 45 -8.24 -24.91 9.74
N VAL A 46 -8.79 -26.11 9.93
CA VAL A 46 -8.09 -27.34 10.37
C VAL A 46 -8.12 -28.34 9.21
N GLY A 47 -7.01 -29.06 8.96
CA GLY A 47 -6.91 -30.14 7.96
C GLY A 47 -6.45 -29.70 6.56
N MET A 48 -6.16 -30.63 5.65
CA MET A 48 -5.63 -30.35 4.30
C MET A 48 -6.55 -29.45 3.43
N GLU A 49 -7.85 -29.44 3.69
CA GLU A 49 -8.79 -28.51 3.04
C GLU A 49 -8.54 -27.03 3.41
N SER A 50 -7.86 -26.76 4.52
CA SER A 50 -7.49 -25.41 4.96
C SER A 50 -6.52 -24.73 3.99
N VAL A 51 -5.57 -25.50 3.44
CA VAL A 51 -4.53 -25.01 2.53
C VAL A 51 -5.17 -24.41 1.28
N GLY A 52 -6.10 -25.13 0.66
CA GLY A 52 -6.85 -24.64 -0.51
C GLY A 52 -7.65 -23.37 -0.21
N LYS A 53 -8.30 -23.31 0.97
CA LYS A 53 -9.06 -22.12 1.40
C LYS A 53 -8.15 -20.91 1.66
N ILE A 54 -6.97 -21.11 2.24
CA ILE A 54 -5.97 -20.05 2.49
C ILE A 54 -5.43 -19.53 1.16
N LEU A 55 -5.03 -20.40 0.24
CA LEU A 55 -4.56 -20.03 -1.09
C LEU A 55 -5.62 -19.27 -1.87
N LEU A 56 -6.86 -19.76 -1.90
CA LEU A 56 -7.96 -19.09 -2.60
C LEU A 56 -8.23 -17.70 -2.02
N ARG A 57 -8.21 -17.55 -0.69
CA ARG A 57 -8.34 -16.24 -0.02
C ARG A 57 -7.21 -15.29 -0.41
N PHE A 58 -5.97 -15.78 -0.41
CA PHE A 58 -4.80 -15.03 -0.84
C PHE A 58 -4.95 -14.55 -2.28
N PHE A 59 -5.22 -15.46 -3.23
CA PHE A 59 -5.38 -15.11 -4.65
C PHE A 59 -6.52 -14.13 -4.88
N ARG A 60 -7.67 -14.35 -4.25
CA ARG A 60 -8.82 -13.43 -4.38
C ARG A 60 -8.46 -12.04 -3.89
N PHE A 61 -7.85 -11.92 -2.71
CA PHE A 61 -7.47 -10.62 -2.15
C PHE A 61 -6.37 -9.95 -2.98
N LEU A 62 -5.41 -10.73 -3.48
CA LEU A 62 -4.37 -10.27 -4.37
C LEU A 62 -4.93 -9.65 -5.66
N VAL A 63 -5.88 -10.34 -6.31
CA VAL A 63 -6.53 -9.83 -7.52
C VAL A 63 -7.26 -8.52 -7.23
N ILE A 64 -7.99 -8.44 -6.12
CA ILE A 64 -8.69 -7.21 -5.71
C ILE A 64 -7.72 -6.06 -5.44
N LEU A 65 -6.55 -6.33 -4.88
CA LEU A 65 -5.52 -5.31 -4.65
C LEU A 65 -4.83 -4.88 -5.94
N ILE A 66 -4.58 -5.77 -6.89
CA ILE A 66 -3.84 -5.44 -8.13
C ILE A 66 -4.74 -4.83 -9.19
N ALA A 67 -5.99 -5.28 -9.30
CA ALA A 67 -6.94 -4.84 -10.33
C ALA A 67 -7.11 -3.31 -10.44
N PRO A 68 -7.02 -2.50 -9.36
CA PRO A 68 -7.11 -1.05 -9.44
C PRO A 68 -5.84 -0.34 -9.93
N ILE A 69 -4.66 -0.98 -9.94
CA ILE A 69 -3.39 -0.32 -10.32
C ILE A 69 -3.44 0.33 -11.73
N PRO A 70 -4.04 -0.28 -12.76
CA PRO A 70 -4.20 0.35 -14.07
C PRO A 70 -4.97 1.69 -14.05
N LEU A 71 -5.78 1.95 -13.02
CA LEU A 71 -6.50 3.21 -12.85
C LEU A 71 -5.61 4.33 -12.28
N LEU A 72 -4.41 4.01 -11.79
CA LEU A 72 -3.47 4.98 -11.19
C LEU A 72 -3.26 6.24 -12.04
N PRO A 73 -3.03 6.18 -13.37
CA PRO A 73 -2.89 7.40 -14.18
C PRO A 73 -4.12 8.29 -14.20
N HIS A 74 -5.31 7.70 -14.10
CA HIS A 74 -6.57 8.45 -14.02
C HIS A 74 -6.67 9.15 -12.66
N VAL A 75 -6.36 8.46 -11.56
CA VAL A 75 -6.30 9.05 -10.22
C VAL A 75 -5.30 10.20 -10.18
N CYS A 76 -4.10 10.02 -10.76
CA CYS A 76 -3.11 11.07 -10.91
C CYS A 76 -3.66 12.30 -11.67
N GLY A 77 -4.37 12.08 -12.78
CA GLY A 77 -5.01 13.15 -13.54
C GLY A 77 -6.07 13.91 -12.74
N LEU A 78 -6.90 13.21 -11.96
CA LEU A 78 -7.90 13.85 -11.08
C LEU A 78 -7.24 14.67 -9.97
N MET A 79 -6.18 14.13 -9.36
CA MET A 79 -5.47 14.78 -8.27
C MET A 79 -4.60 15.96 -8.73
N GLN A 80 -4.32 16.06 -10.03
CA GLN A 80 -3.54 17.15 -10.62
C GLN A 80 -4.10 18.53 -10.25
N GLY A 81 -5.42 18.71 -10.27
CA GLY A 81 -6.07 19.99 -9.94
C GLY A 81 -5.96 20.37 -8.46
N LEU A 82 -5.88 19.38 -7.58
CA LEU A 82 -5.71 19.60 -6.14
C LEU A 82 -4.25 19.89 -5.77
N LEU A 83 -3.31 19.21 -6.45
CA LEU A 83 -1.89 19.35 -6.19
C LEU A 83 -1.29 20.62 -6.83
N ASN A 84 -1.67 20.94 -8.07
CA ASN A 84 -1.20 22.10 -8.83
C ASN A 84 -2.14 23.32 -8.72
N ARG A 85 -2.34 23.85 -7.50
CA ARG A 85 -3.20 25.02 -7.27
C ARG A 85 -2.44 26.35 -7.26
N ARG A 86 -2.90 27.33 -8.04
CA ARG A 86 -2.43 28.74 -8.09
C ARG A 86 -0.90 28.87 -8.17
N ASN A 87 -0.24 28.92 -7.01
CA ASN A 87 1.20 29.15 -6.87
C ASN A 87 1.99 27.86 -6.62
N LEU A 88 1.30 26.73 -6.46
CA LEU A 88 1.90 25.45 -6.12
C LEU A 88 2.02 24.63 -7.39
N ARG A 89 3.23 24.14 -7.68
CA ARG A 89 3.50 23.24 -8.80
C ARG A 89 4.23 21.99 -8.32
N LEU A 90 3.95 20.88 -8.97
CA LEU A 90 4.72 19.65 -8.79
C LEU A 90 6.00 19.70 -9.62
N ILE A 91 7.11 19.43 -8.96
CA ILE A 91 8.43 19.27 -9.58
C ILE A 91 8.94 17.86 -9.32
N GLN A 92 9.69 17.32 -10.28
CA GLN A 92 10.39 16.04 -10.13
C GLN A 92 11.86 16.30 -9.75
N ILE A 93 12.32 15.70 -8.67
CA ILE A 93 13.75 15.68 -8.30
C ILE A 93 14.33 14.32 -8.68
N VAL A 94 15.27 14.31 -9.64
CA VAL A 94 15.81 13.08 -10.23
C VAL A 94 16.72 12.35 -9.25
N GLU A 95 17.53 13.04 -8.44
CA GLU A 95 18.37 12.39 -7.43
C GLU A 95 17.53 11.59 -6.41
N GLU A 96 16.32 12.08 -6.10
CA GLU A 96 15.38 11.43 -5.19
C GLU A 96 14.35 10.53 -5.89
N SER A 97 14.45 10.30 -7.21
CA SER A 97 13.58 9.36 -7.95
C SER A 97 14.07 7.89 -7.84
N TYR A 98 15.21 7.66 -7.19
CA TYR A 98 15.81 6.32 -6.99
C TYR A 98 15.81 5.71 -5.56
N PRO A 99 15.12 6.22 -4.52
CA PRO A 99 15.18 5.68 -3.15
C PRO A 99 14.50 4.31 -3.01
N VAL A 100 13.87 3.78 -4.06
CA VAL A 100 13.22 2.45 -4.10
C VAL A 100 14.22 1.29 -4.26
N ARG A 101 15.54 1.56 -4.37
CA ARG A 101 16.55 0.49 -4.35
C ARG A 101 16.76 -0.16 -2.99
N ILE A 102 16.19 0.40 -1.93
CA ILE A 102 16.36 -0.08 -0.57
C ILE A 102 15.41 -1.27 -0.32
N PRO A 103 15.91 -2.53 -0.25
CA PRO A 103 15.04 -3.71 -0.21
C PRO A 103 14.13 -3.74 1.02
N TRP A 104 14.62 -3.25 2.18
CA TRP A 104 13.83 -3.23 3.42
C TRP A 104 12.61 -2.29 3.35
N LYS A 105 12.65 -1.23 2.53
CA LYS A 105 11.49 -0.35 2.31
C LYS A 105 10.37 -1.09 1.58
N ILE A 106 10.73 -1.92 0.61
CA ILE A 106 9.80 -2.76 -0.17
C ILE A 106 9.29 -3.92 0.68
N TRP A 107 10.18 -4.57 1.44
CA TRP A 107 9.85 -5.79 2.18
C TRP A 107 9.15 -5.54 3.51
N LEU A 108 9.43 -4.44 4.20
CA LEU A 108 8.86 -4.18 5.52
C LEU A 108 7.92 -2.98 5.48
N ILE A 109 8.43 -1.79 5.15
CA ILE A 109 7.65 -0.57 5.38
C ILE A 109 6.35 -0.57 4.56
N ARG A 110 6.42 -0.85 3.25
CA ARG A 110 5.26 -0.76 2.36
C ARG A 110 4.15 -1.77 2.68
N PRO A 111 4.45 -3.06 2.93
CA PRO A 111 3.43 -3.98 3.39
C PRO A 111 2.74 -3.53 4.67
N PHE A 112 3.49 -3.03 5.65
CA PHE A 112 2.91 -2.52 6.90
C PHE A 112 2.11 -1.23 6.71
N GLN A 113 2.50 -0.35 5.77
CA GLN A 113 1.67 0.80 5.37
C GLN A 113 0.34 0.32 4.76
N GLY A 114 0.39 -0.73 3.93
CA GLY A 114 -0.76 -1.47 3.43
C GLY A 114 -1.75 -1.86 4.51
N ILE A 115 -1.24 -2.61 5.49
CA ILE A 115 -2.02 -3.13 6.62
C ILE A 115 -2.59 -1.98 7.46
N GLY A 116 -1.76 -0.99 7.82
CA GLY A 116 -2.19 0.14 8.65
C GLY A 116 -3.28 0.98 7.99
N LEU A 117 -3.15 1.26 6.69
CA LEU A 117 -4.17 2.02 5.96
C LEU A 117 -5.47 1.21 5.77
N ALA A 118 -5.37 -0.09 5.49
CA ALA A 118 -6.54 -0.96 5.39
C ALA A 118 -7.33 -1.00 6.71
N MET A 119 -6.64 -1.09 7.85
CA MET A 119 -7.27 -1.03 9.17
C MET A 119 -7.98 0.31 9.42
N LEU A 120 -7.36 1.43 9.04
CA LEU A 120 -7.99 2.74 9.17
C LEU A 120 -9.26 2.86 8.35
N ILE A 121 -9.20 2.47 7.07
CA ILE A 121 -10.36 2.59 6.18
C ILE A 121 -11.47 1.64 6.67
N ALA A 122 -11.12 0.43 7.11
CA ALA A 122 -12.08 -0.50 7.70
C ALA A 122 -12.75 0.07 8.95
N THR A 123 -11.97 0.59 9.91
CA THR A 123 -12.51 1.17 11.15
C THR A 123 -13.41 2.37 10.89
N LYS A 124 -13.03 3.26 9.96
CA LYS A 124 -13.87 4.41 9.59
C LYS A 124 -15.12 4.01 8.81
N LEU A 125 -15.03 3.00 7.95
CA LEU A 125 -16.20 2.45 7.26
C LEU A 125 -17.19 1.83 8.25
N ILE A 126 -16.70 1.07 9.24
CA ILE A 126 -17.53 0.51 10.31
C ILE A 126 -18.22 1.63 11.09
N ALA A 127 -17.49 2.67 11.50
CA ALA A 127 -18.07 3.82 12.20
C ALA A 127 -19.16 4.53 11.37
N LEU A 128 -18.94 4.71 10.07
CA LEU A 128 -19.93 5.31 9.17
C LEU A 128 -21.19 4.46 9.05
N VAL A 129 -21.03 3.14 8.91
CA VAL A 129 -22.16 2.20 8.90
C VAL A 129 -22.94 2.29 10.20
N GLN A 130 -22.27 2.24 11.36
CA GLN A 130 -22.90 2.35 12.68
C GLN A 130 -23.71 3.64 12.86
N ILE A 131 -23.19 4.78 12.39
CA ILE A 131 -23.91 6.07 12.41
C ILE A 131 -25.15 6.00 11.52
N SER A 132 -25.04 5.40 10.33
CA SER A 132 -26.14 5.33 9.37
C SER A 132 -27.25 4.35 9.74
N THR A 133 -26.93 3.26 10.44
CA THR A 133 -27.91 2.21 10.80
C THR A 133 -28.39 2.30 12.25
N SER A 134 -27.88 3.24 13.06
CA SER A 134 -28.21 3.40 14.49
C SER A 134 -28.08 2.09 15.29
N SER A 135 -27.24 1.17 14.82
CA SER A 135 -27.10 -0.19 15.35
C SER A 135 -25.64 -0.50 15.59
N THR A 136 -25.33 -1.00 16.79
CA THR A 136 -23.99 -1.40 17.22
C THR A 136 -23.56 -2.66 16.48
N THR A 137 -22.95 -2.48 15.31
CA THR A 137 -22.31 -3.58 14.59
C THR A 137 -20.97 -3.87 15.24
N ALA A 138 -20.83 -5.06 15.85
CA ALA A 138 -19.60 -5.49 16.51
C ALA A 138 -18.39 -5.49 15.55
N SER A 139 -17.22 -5.14 16.08
CA SER A 139 -15.89 -5.06 15.43
C SER A 139 -15.44 -6.33 14.70
N SER A 140 -16.18 -7.43 14.82
CA SER A 140 -15.92 -8.72 14.18
C SER A 140 -15.86 -8.68 12.65
N ILE A 141 -16.29 -7.59 11.99
CA ILE A 141 -16.31 -7.43 10.51
C ILE A 141 -14.93 -7.65 9.87
N VAL A 142 -13.84 -7.35 10.59
CA VAL A 142 -12.46 -7.50 10.08
C VAL A 142 -12.04 -8.98 9.98
N LEU A 143 -12.66 -9.87 10.76
CA LEU A 143 -12.36 -11.31 10.71
C LEU A 143 -13.24 -12.00 9.65
N PRO A 144 -12.70 -12.97 8.88
CA PRO A 144 -13.46 -13.68 7.88
C PRO A 144 -14.49 -14.62 8.54
N PRO A 145 -15.80 -14.51 8.24
CA PRO A 145 -16.82 -15.43 8.74
C PRO A 145 -16.64 -16.84 8.16
N ALA A 146 -17.21 -17.84 8.85
CA ALA A 146 -17.26 -19.23 8.38
C ALA A 146 -18.14 -19.40 7.11
N GLN A 147 -19.05 -18.46 6.83
CA GLN A 147 -19.96 -18.46 5.67
C GLN A 147 -19.79 -17.19 4.84
N PHE A 148 -19.98 -17.29 3.52
CA PHE A 148 -19.90 -16.15 2.62
C PHE A 148 -21.06 -15.17 2.85
N GLN A 149 -20.74 -13.92 3.17
CA GLN A 149 -21.72 -12.86 3.38
C GLN A 149 -21.46 -11.72 2.40
N TRP A 150 -22.43 -11.44 1.52
CA TRP A 150 -22.30 -10.43 0.46
C TRP A 150 -21.92 -9.04 0.99
N GLY A 151 -22.55 -8.58 2.08
CA GLY A 151 -22.26 -7.27 2.67
C GLY A 151 -20.80 -7.14 3.15
N ARG A 152 -20.26 -8.19 3.78
CA ARG A 152 -18.85 -8.22 4.24
C ARG A 152 -17.87 -8.37 3.08
N PHE A 153 -18.25 -9.10 2.03
CA PHE A 153 -17.46 -9.19 0.83
C PHE A 153 -17.35 -7.83 0.12
N LEU A 154 -18.46 -7.12 -0.05
CA LEU A 154 -18.49 -5.79 -0.67
C LEU A 154 -17.72 -4.76 0.17
N SER A 155 -17.91 -4.74 1.49
CA SER A 155 -17.16 -3.82 2.36
C SER A 155 -15.66 -4.11 2.35
N ALA A 156 -15.25 -5.37 2.44
CA ALA A 156 -13.84 -5.76 2.34
C ALA A 156 -13.24 -5.42 0.97
N THR A 157 -14.01 -5.60 -0.11
CA THR A 157 -13.59 -5.22 -1.46
C THR A 157 -13.42 -3.71 -1.59
N ALA A 158 -14.37 -2.93 -1.09
CA ALA A 158 -14.30 -1.47 -1.09
C ALA A 158 -13.09 -0.94 -0.29
N VAL A 159 -12.84 -1.52 0.90
CA VAL A 159 -11.66 -1.21 1.71
C VAL A 159 -10.38 -1.54 0.92
N ALA A 160 -10.29 -2.75 0.35
CA ALA A 160 -9.10 -3.19 -0.38
C ALA A 160 -8.82 -2.33 -1.64
N VAL A 161 -9.85 -2.04 -2.44
CA VAL A 161 -9.72 -1.20 -3.65
C VAL A 161 -9.31 0.22 -3.27
N THR A 162 -9.94 0.82 -2.27
CA THR A 162 -9.62 2.18 -1.81
C THR A 162 -8.18 2.24 -1.26
N THR A 163 -7.80 1.26 -0.43
CA THR A 163 -6.45 1.13 0.12
C THR A 163 -5.42 1.00 -1.00
N SER A 164 -5.68 0.12 -1.98
CA SER A 164 -4.79 -0.11 -3.12
C SER A 164 -4.59 1.15 -3.95
N LEU A 165 -5.66 1.85 -4.32
CA LEU A 165 -5.57 3.07 -5.12
C LEU A 165 -4.85 4.20 -4.37
N LEU A 166 -5.19 4.40 -3.09
CA LEU A 166 -4.59 5.45 -2.28
C LEU A 166 -3.10 5.20 -2.07
N LEU A 167 -2.70 3.97 -1.72
CA LEU A 167 -1.27 3.63 -1.61
C LEU A 167 -0.56 3.71 -2.93
N SER A 168 -1.14 3.17 -4.01
CA SER A 168 -0.53 3.26 -5.34
C SER A 168 -0.29 4.71 -5.74
N PHE A 169 -1.22 5.61 -5.44
CA PHE A 169 -1.05 7.04 -5.67
C PHE A 169 0.07 7.63 -4.80
N LEU A 170 0.02 7.43 -3.49
CA LEU A 170 1.01 7.98 -2.54
C LEU A 170 2.42 7.45 -2.80
N TRP A 171 2.56 6.16 -3.06
CA TRP A 171 3.82 5.54 -3.43
C TRP A 171 4.34 6.06 -4.76
N SER A 172 3.48 6.32 -5.75
CA SER A 172 3.92 6.91 -7.02
C SER A 172 4.49 8.32 -6.83
N LEU A 173 3.92 9.13 -5.92
CA LEU A 173 4.48 10.44 -5.61
C LEU A 173 5.86 10.35 -4.95
N ASP A 174 6.06 9.35 -4.08
CA ASP A 174 7.32 9.12 -3.40
C ASP A 174 8.38 8.51 -4.34
N ASP A 175 7.98 7.55 -5.19
CA ASP A 175 8.85 6.81 -6.11
C ASP A 175 9.36 7.68 -7.24
N LEU A 176 8.52 8.58 -7.73
CA LEU A 176 8.88 9.54 -8.76
C LEU A 176 9.57 10.78 -8.17
N GLY A 177 9.89 10.82 -6.87
CA GLY A 177 10.57 11.96 -6.27
C GLY A 177 9.79 13.27 -6.40
N ILE A 178 8.45 13.21 -6.38
CA ILE A 178 7.61 14.38 -6.62
C ILE A 178 7.58 15.28 -5.37
N ARG A 179 7.85 16.57 -5.58
CA ARG A 179 7.84 17.60 -4.54
C ARG A 179 6.91 18.75 -4.93
N ARG A 180 6.43 19.49 -3.93
CA ARG A 180 5.65 20.71 -4.13
C ARG A 180 6.58 21.91 -4.11
N HIS A 181 6.62 22.67 -5.19
CA HIS A 181 7.29 23.95 -5.23
C HIS A 181 6.27 25.08 -5.10
N ASN A 182 6.47 25.98 -4.14
CA ASN A 182 5.69 27.19 -3.98
C ASN A 182 6.36 28.35 -4.70
N ARG A 183 5.76 28.79 -5.80
CA ARG A 183 6.27 29.90 -6.62
C ARG A 183 6.34 31.25 -5.89
N LYS A 184 5.55 31.44 -4.84
CA LYS A 184 5.54 32.69 -4.08
C LYS A 184 6.71 32.77 -3.09
N THR A 185 7.06 31.65 -2.47
CA THR A 185 8.08 31.62 -1.39
C THR A 185 9.37 30.94 -1.82
N GLY A 186 9.42 30.31 -2.99
CA GLY A 186 10.53 29.45 -3.41
C GLY A 186 10.61 28.12 -2.66
N GLU A 187 9.77 27.89 -1.64
CA GLU A 187 9.84 26.70 -0.80
C GLU A 187 9.52 25.41 -1.58
N ILE A 188 10.38 24.41 -1.40
CA ILE A 188 10.15 23.04 -1.87
C ILE A 188 9.74 22.18 -0.68
N ARG A 189 8.46 21.75 -0.65
CA ARG A 189 7.93 20.86 0.38
C ARG A 189 7.81 19.43 -0.12
N ILE A 190 8.21 18.51 0.75
CA ILE A 190 8.12 17.07 0.51
C ILE A 190 6.67 16.61 0.71
N ILE A 191 5.95 16.30 -0.37
CA ILE A 191 4.61 15.69 -0.26
C ILE A 191 4.72 14.18 -0.05
N GLY A 192 5.58 13.51 -0.82
CA GLY A 192 5.67 12.04 -0.89
C GLY A 192 6.05 11.40 0.45
N LYS A 193 7.20 11.75 1.02
CA LYS A 193 7.78 11.05 2.19
C LYS A 193 6.89 11.08 3.44
N TYR A 194 6.25 12.21 3.73
CA TYR A 194 5.41 12.35 4.93
C TYR A 194 4.04 11.68 4.75
N LEU A 195 3.37 11.87 3.61
CA LEU A 195 2.08 11.24 3.39
C LEU A 195 2.18 9.73 3.13
N SER A 196 3.23 9.26 2.45
CA SER A 196 3.37 7.84 2.11
C SER A 196 3.86 7.01 3.28
N ALA A 197 4.74 7.56 4.13
CA ALA A 197 5.35 6.82 5.23
C ALA A 197 4.71 7.08 6.58
N LEU A 198 4.53 8.34 6.95
CA LEU A 198 4.17 8.70 8.32
C LEU A 198 2.69 8.42 8.60
N LEU A 199 1.83 8.73 7.63
CA LEU A 199 0.38 8.65 7.78
C LEU A 199 -0.13 7.20 7.96
N PRO A 200 0.29 6.20 7.15
CA PRO A 200 -0.14 4.82 7.38
C PRO A 200 0.46 4.19 8.65
N ILE A 201 1.65 4.63 9.09
CA ILE A 201 2.27 4.16 10.34
C ILE A 201 1.47 4.67 11.55
N LEU A 202 1.18 5.97 11.62
CA LEU A 202 0.37 6.54 12.69
C LEU A 202 -1.02 5.89 12.76
N PHE A 203 -1.62 5.65 11.60
CA PHE A 203 -2.92 4.98 11.53
C PHE A 203 -2.87 3.50 11.88
N GLY A 204 -1.79 2.80 11.54
CA GLY A 204 -1.52 1.44 12.01
C GLY A 204 -1.45 1.39 13.54
N PHE A 205 -0.72 2.32 14.17
CA PHE A 205 -0.67 2.42 15.62
C PHE A 205 -2.04 2.70 16.24
N TYR A 206 -2.80 3.65 15.68
CA TYR A 206 -4.16 3.93 16.14
C TYR A 206 -5.07 2.69 16.06
N GLY A 207 -5.02 1.95 14.95
CA GLY A 207 -5.77 0.70 14.79
C GLY A 207 -5.37 -0.37 15.80
N MET A 208 -4.08 -0.50 16.10
CA MET A 208 -3.59 -1.41 17.13
C MET A 208 -4.06 -0.99 18.52
N PHE A 209 -3.95 0.29 18.89
CA PHE A 209 -4.44 0.78 20.18
C PHE A 209 -5.94 0.53 20.37
N SER A 210 -6.74 0.76 19.33
CA SER A 210 -8.18 0.47 19.36
C SER A 210 -8.48 -1.03 19.59
N LEU A 211 -7.65 -1.94 19.07
CA LEU A 211 -7.77 -3.38 19.37
C LEU A 211 -7.44 -3.70 20.83
N PHE A 212 -6.41 -3.06 21.39
CA PHE A 212 -6.04 -3.23 22.80
C PHE A 212 -7.05 -2.61 23.77
N GLU A 213 -7.79 -1.58 23.34
CA GLU A 213 -8.87 -0.98 24.13
C GLU A 213 -10.15 -1.84 24.12
N SER A 214 -10.42 -2.51 23.00
CA SER A 214 -11.67 -3.27 22.79
C SER A 214 -11.61 -4.75 23.17
N HIS A 215 -10.41 -5.31 23.39
CA HIS A 215 -10.22 -6.74 23.66
C HIS A 215 -9.15 -6.98 24.72
N GLU A 216 -9.18 -8.17 25.33
CA GLU A 216 -8.09 -8.64 26.19
C GLU A 216 -6.74 -8.62 25.45
N ARG A 217 -5.67 -8.26 26.16
CA ARG A 217 -4.33 -8.05 25.57
C ARG A 217 -3.85 -9.25 24.74
N LEU A 218 -4.04 -10.47 25.25
CA LEU A 218 -3.65 -11.69 24.55
C LEU A 218 -4.46 -11.90 23.26
N LEU A 219 -5.76 -11.58 23.29
CA LEU A 219 -6.63 -11.69 22.14
C LEU A 219 -6.30 -10.64 21.08
N ALA A 220 -6.02 -9.40 21.48
CA ALA A 220 -5.57 -8.33 20.60
C ALA A 220 -4.27 -8.69 19.87
N ILE A 221 -3.28 -9.25 20.59
CA ILE A 221 -2.02 -9.73 19.99
C ILE A 221 -2.28 -10.85 18.98
N ARG A 222 -3.15 -11.82 19.32
CA ARG A 222 -3.54 -12.90 18.40
C ARG A 222 -4.16 -12.33 17.12
N TYR A 223 -5.06 -11.34 17.23
CA TYR A 223 -5.65 -10.70 16.06
C TYR A 223 -4.65 -9.92 15.21
N ILE A 224 -3.73 -9.18 15.82
CA ILE A 224 -2.67 -8.47 15.09
C ILE A 224 -1.79 -9.47 14.33
N ALA A 225 -1.39 -10.56 14.98
CA ALA A 225 -0.59 -11.62 14.34
C ALA A 225 -1.33 -12.24 13.14
N GLN A 226 -2.61 -12.56 13.30
CA GLN A 226 -3.47 -13.07 12.22
C GLN A 226 -3.58 -12.08 11.05
N MET A 227 -3.76 -10.79 11.33
CA MET A 227 -3.82 -9.75 10.30
C MET A 227 -2.51 -9.67 9.53
N VAL A 228 -1.37 -9.64 10.23
CA VAL A 228 -0.05 -9.60 9.57
C VAL A 228 0.16 -10.84 8.71
N LEU A 229 -0.10 -12.05 9.22
CA LEU A 229 0.08 -13.29 8.46
C LEU A 229 -0.80 -13.37 7.20
N ALA A 230 -2.05 -12.87 7.28
CA ALA A 230 -2.99 -12.91 6.16
C ALA A 230 -2.76 -11.80 5.13
N LEU A 231 -2.40 -10.59 5.58
CA LEU A 231 -2.34 -9.40 4.74
C LEU A 231 -0.91 -9.08 4.25
N TYR A 232 0.13 -9.48 4.96
CA TYR A 232 1.51 -9.20 4.55
C TYR A 232 1.85 -9.75 3.16
N PRO A 233 1.61 -11.04 2.85
CA PRO A 233 1.94 -11.57 1.52
C PRO A 233 1.27 -10.80 0.37
N PRO A 234 -0.05 -10.54 0.38
CA PRO A 234 -0.69 -9.86 -0.74
C PRO A 234 -0.29 -8.38 -0.85
N PHE A 235 -0.03 -7.68 0.27
CA PHE A 235 0.49 -6.31 0.22
C PHE A 235 1.94 -6.22 -0.27
N LEU A 236 2.76 -7.24 0.01
CA LEU A 236 4.11 -7.31 -0.54
C LEU A 236 4.09 -7.54 -2.05
N VAL A 237 3.23 -8.43 -2.55
CA VAL A 237 3.07 -8.59 -4.01
C VAL A 237 2.52 -7.31 -4.64
N LEU A 238 1.52 -6.65 -4.05
CA LEU A 238 1.03 -5.34 -4.50
C LEU A 238 2.18 -4.33 -4.62
N THR A 239 3.06 -4.29 -3.61
CA THR A 239 4.21 -3.38 -3.59
C THR A 239 5.15 -3.62 -4.77
N VAL A 240 5.49 -4.88 -5.03
CA VAL A 240 6.38 -5.25 -6.14
C VAL A 240 5.73 -4.94 -7.48
N VAL A 241 4.45 -5.30 -7.67
CA VAL A 241 3.71 -5.01 -8.89
C VAL A 241 3.58 -3.50 -9.14
N HIS A 242 3.29 -2.72 -8.09
CA HIS A 242 3.23 -1.27 -8.16
C HIS A 242 4.56 -0.65 -8.58
N LYS A 243 5.67 -1.11 -8.01
CA LYS A 243 7.02 -0.65 -8.39
C LYS A 243 7.29 -0.88 -9.87
N PHE A 244 7.08 -2.10 -10.37
CA PHE A 244 7.26 -2.41 -11.79
C PHE A 244 6.33 -1.61 -12.70
N TYR A 245 5.06 -1.43 -12.29
CA TYR A 245 4.10 -0.64 -13.04
C TYR A 245 4.53 0.82 -13.14
N THR A 246 4.99 1.41 -12.04
CA THR A 246 5.43 2.80 -11.97
C THR A 246 6.73 3.02 -12.77
N GLU A 247 7.72 2.12 -12.63
CA GLU A 247 8.95 2.15 -13.44
C GLU A 247 8.63 2.11 -14.96
N LYS A 248 7.68 1.26 -15.38
CA LYS A 248 7.32 1.13 -16.80
C LYS A 248 6.47 2.30 -17.33
N ARG A 249 5.72 2.99 -16.47
CA ARG A 249 4.76 4.04 -16.86
C ARG A 249 5.08 5.41 -16.30
N GLU A 250 6.31 5.63 -15.84
CA GLU A 250 6.79 6.88 -15.24
C GLU A 250 6.37 8.11 -16.05
N LEU A 251 6.73 8.17 -17.34
CA LEU A 251 6.45 9.32 -18.20
C LEU A 251 4.95 9.61 -18.32
N LEU A 252 4.12 8.55 -18.35
CA LEU A 252 2.68 8.68 -18.44
C LEU A 252 2.09 9.22 -17.12
N ILE A 253 2.59 8.76 -15.98
CA ILE A 253 2.19 9.24 -14.66
C ILE A 253 2.60 10.71 -14.47
N LEU A 254 3.85 11.06 -14.78
CA LEU A 254 4.37 12.43 -14.72
C LEU A 254 3.56 13.39 -15.61
N LYS A 255 3.26 12.97 -16.85
CA LYS A 255 2.43 13.74 -17.78
C LYS A 255 1.02 13.97 -17.23
N ARG A 256 0.39 12.95 -16.63
CA ARG A 256 -0.93 13.07 -16.01
C ARG A 256 -0.91 13.98 -14.77
N LEU A 257 0.19 13.99 -14.01
CA LEU A 257 0.38 14.89 -12.87
C LEU A 257 0.77 16.32 -13.28
N LYS A 258 1.08 16.57 -14.56
CA LYS A 258 1.69 17.81 -15.05
C LYS A 258 2.89 18.24 -14.20
N ALA A 259 3.69 17.27 -13.77
CA ALA A 259 4.92 17.55 -13.05
C ALA A 259 5.94 18.14 -14.03
N LEU A 260 6.63 19.22 -13.64
CA LEU A 260 7.69 19.80 -14.45
C LEU A 260 8.98 18.99 -14.24
N PRO A 261 9.67 18.60 -15.33
CA PRO A 261 10.95 17.92 -15.21
C PRO A 261 12.05 18.91 -14.80
N ILE A 262 12.92 18.45 -13.89
CA ILE A 262 14.28 18.94 -13.63
C ILE A 262 14.36 20.36 -13.07
N VAL A 263 14.41 20.46 -11.74
CA VAL A 263 15.30 21.43 -11.10
C VAL A 263 16.54 20.62 -10.75
N GLN A 264 17.64 20.79 -11.50
CA GLN A 264 18.95 20.49 -10.92
C GLN A 264 19.07 21.45 -9.75
N ILE A 265 19.08 20.94 -8.52
CA ILE A 265 19.45 21.76 -7.38
C ILE A 265 20.96 21.97 -7.56
N GLU A 266 21.35 22.94 -8.39
CA GLU A 266 22.65 23.59 -8.26
C GLU A 266 22.66 24.14 -6.85
N ALA A 267 23.32 23.41 -5.95
CA ALA A 267 23.77 23.80 -4.62
C ALA A 267 23.15 25.12 -4.11
N GLN A 268 21.83 25.13 -3.88
CA GLN A 268 21.25 26.19 -3.08
C GLN A 268 21.53 25.77 -1.65
N GLU A 269 22.67 26.27 -1.18
CA GLU A 269 23.14 26.23 0.19
C GLU A 269 21.94 26.24 1.13
N LEU A 270 21.85 25.14 1.88
CA LEU A 270 21.04 25.01 3.07
C LEU A 270 21.37 26.15 4.03
N THR A 271 20.73 27.31 3.87
CA THR A 271 20.40 28.13 5.03
C THR A 271 19.19 27.50 5.69
N ILE A 272 19.45 26.42 6.43
CA ILE A 272 18.59 26.04 7.55
C ILE A 272 18.77 27.16 8.57
N ALA A 273 17.76 28.02 8.68
CA ALA A 273 17.49 28.81 9.88
C ALA A 273 16.45 28.07 10.72
#